data_AF-A0A653BCK5-F1
#
_entry.id   AF-A0A653BCK5-F1
#
_cell.length_a   1.000
_cell.length_b   1.000
_cell.length_c   1.000
_cell.angle_alpha   90.00
_cell.angle_beta   90.00
_cell.angle_gamma   90.00
#
_symmetry.space_group_name_H-M   'P 1'
#
loop_
_entity.id
_entity.type
_entity.pdbx_description
1 polymer ?
#
loop_
_entity_poly.entity_id
_entity_poly.type
_entity_poly.pdbx_seq_one_letter_code
_entity_poly.pdbx_strand_id
1 'polypeptide(L)'
;MASPDKQKKRAQRAKAKAKQNRMGKPKSHPIHPLLANAQIDEPFDDVEIDLSTFDFADIKENGFDPAHFDDLFQAMAAAEGISLLALCLVFLQYPVLELVVAEEAQDDATDFMMGLLIAYRAAFHDEDEEAAVTWIGSDAFQGAYNDASTILQRKNARG
;
A
#
# COMPACT_ATOMS: atom_id res chain seq x y z
N MET A 1 16.50 13.45 46.08
CA MET A 1 16.12 12.61 44.91
C MET A 1 14.72 13.01 44.45
N ALA A 2 14.50 13.26 43.16
CA ALA A 2 13.20 13.71 42.65
C ALA A 2 12.23 12.52 42.50
N SER A 3 11.06 12.61 43.14
CA SER A 3 10.07 11.53 43.24
C SER A 3 9.56 11.02 41.88
N PRO A 4 9.27 9.70 41.74
CA PRO A 4 8.91 9.04 40.46
C PRO A 4 7.75 9.69 39.69
N ASP A 5 6.78 10.30 40.39
CA ASP A 5 5.63 10.99 39.75
C ASP A 5 6.03 12.20 38.92
N LYS A 6 7.08 12.94 39.34
CA LYS A 6 7.57 14.09 38.56
C LYS A 6 8.27 13.65 37.26
N GLN A 7 8.81 12.43 37.23
CA GLN A 7 9.41 11.86 36.02
C GLN A 7 8.32 11.38 35.04
N LYS A 8 7.28 10.69 35.52
CA LYS A 8 6.13 10.27 34.69
C LYS A 8 5.43 11.46 34.02
N LYS A 9 5.20 12.55 34.76
CA LYS A 9 4.56 13.77 34.23
C LYS A 9 5.41 14.51 33.19
N ARG A 10 6.75 14.43 33.29
CA ARG A 10 7.68 14.97 32.28
C ARG A 10 7.70 14.11 31.02
N ALA A 11 7.71 12.78 31.16
CA ALA A 11 7.65 11.86 30.03
C ALA A 11 6.36 12.00 29.22
N GLN A 12 5.21 12.14 29.90
CA GLN A 12 3.92 12.37 29.22
C GLN A 12 3.88 13.72 28.46
N ARG A 13 4.44 14.77 29.04
CA ARG A 13 4.55 16.09 28.38
C ARG A 13 5.51 16.05 27.18
N ALA A 14 6.60 15.30 27.26
CA ALA A 14 7.52 15.09 26.14
C ALA A 14 6.85 14.31 25.00
N LYS A 15 6.09 13.25 25.31
CA LYS A 15 5.30 12.49 24.31
C LYS A 15 4.23 13.36 23.64
N ALA A 16 3.50 14.17 24.41
CA ALA A 16 2.52 15.10 23.85
C ALA A 16 3.17 16.14 22.93
N LYS A 17 4.34 16.68 23.31
CA LYS A 17 5.09 17.66 22.52
C LYS A 17 5.72 17.05 21.26
N ALA A 18 6.14 15.79 21.30
CA ALA A 18 6.61 15.06 20.12
C ALA A 18 5.46 14.81 19.11
N LYS A 19 4.25 14.47 19.61
CA LYS A 19 3.06 14.33 18.76
C LYS A 19 2.65 15.67 18.13
N GLN A 20 2.68 16.76 18.90
CA GLN A 20 2.43 18.12 18.40
C GLN A 20 3.47 18.60 17.39
N ASN A 21 4.76 18.29 17.60
CA ASN A 21 5.82 18.65 16.65
C ASN A 21 5.80 17.81 15.37
N ARG A 22 5.23 16.58 15.39
CA ARG A 22 4.89 15.84 14.16
C ARG A 22 3.75 16.51 13.39
N MET A 23 2.80 17.14 14.08
CA MET A 23 1.67 17.86 13.45
C MET A 23 2.01 19.28 12.95
N GLY A 24 3.14 19.85 13.37
CA GLY A 24 3.48 21.26 13.13
C GLY A 24 4.57 21.53 12.07
N LYS A 25 5.16 20.50 11.46
CA LYS A 25 5.97 20.72 10.25
C LYS A 25 5.00 20.90 9.07
N PRO A 26 5.14 21.93 8.24
CA PRO A 26 4.46 21.93 6.95
C PRO A 26 4.96 20.67 6.23
N LYS A 27 4.10 19.65 6.14
CA LYS A 27 4.33 18.54 5.22
C LYS A 27 4.58 19.22 3.88
N SER A 28 5.68 18.86 3.21
CA SER A 28 5.91 19.19 1.80
C SER A 28 4.56 19.11 1.10
N HIS A 29 4.14 20.17 0.39
CA HIS A 29 2.83 20.17 -0.25
C HIS A 29 2.69 18.87 -1.03
N PRO A 30 1.72 18.01 -0.67
CA PRO A 30 1.62 16.70 -1.29
C PRO A 30 1.44 16.93 -2.79
N ILE A 31 2.19 16.19 -3.60
CA ILE A 31 2.19 16.36 -5.07
C ILE A 31 0.80 16.11 -5.67
N HIS A 32 -0.07 15.42 -4.93
CA HIS A 32 -1.43 15.10 -5.29
C HIS A 32 -2.33 15.17 -4.04
N PRO A 33 -3.58 15.67 -4.13
CA PRO A 33 -4.47 15.79 -2.97
C PRO A 33 -4.73 14.47 -2.23
N LEU A 34 -4.76 13.34 -2.94
CA LEU A 34 -4.94 12.02 -2.30
C LEU A 34 -3.78 11.66 -1.38
N LEU A 35 -2.54 12.09 -1.68
CA LEU A 35 -1.38 11.87 -0.82
C LEU A 35 -1.35 12.81 0.40
N ALA A 36 -2.35 13.69 0.58
CA ALA A 36 -2.55 14.35 1.86
C ALA A 36 -3.08 13.37 2.94
N ASN A 37 -3.70 12.27 2.51
CA ASN A 37 -4.21 11.22 3.37
C ASN A 37 -3.07 10.23 3.70
N ALA A 38 -2.76 10.04 4.98
CA ALA A 38 -1.67 9.16 5.42
C ALA A 38 -1.91 7.69 5.01
N GLN A 39 -3.17 7.24 5.02
CA GLN A 39 -3.54 5.89 4.60
C GLN A 39 -3.36 5.65 3.09
N ILE A 40 -3.12 6.70 2.29
CA ILE A 40 -2.81 6.58 0.86
C ILE A 40 -1.34 6.89 0.61
N ASP A 41 -0.76 7.85 1.33
CA ASP A 41 0.65 8.24 1.17
C ASP A 41 1.62 7.20 1.74
N GLU A 42 1.27 6.56 2.85
CA GLU A 42 2.11 5.61 3.57
C GLU A 42 1.24 4.42 4.03
N PRO A 43 0.59 3.68 3.10
CA PRO A 43 -0.46 2.71 3.44
C PRO A 43 0.03 1.54 4.31
N PHE A 44 1.33 1.23 4.24
CA PHE A 44 1.94 0.08 4.93
C PHE A 44 2.97 0.49 6.00
N ASP A 45 3.06 1.77 6.40
CA ASP A 45 4.04 2.22 7.41
C ASP A 45 3.75 1.67 8.82
N ASP A 46 2.47 1.38 9.10
CA ASP A 46 2.03 0.78 10.37
C ASP A 46 1.93 -0.77 10.31
N VAL A 47 2.29 -1.40 9.17
CA VAL A 47 2.20 -2.86 8.97
C VAL A 47 3.59 -3.47 8.87
N GLU A 48 3.90 -4.45 9.73
CA GLU A 48 5.14 -5.22 9.64
C GLU A 48 5.00 -6.30 8.56
N ILE A 49 5.37 -5.97 7.33
CA ILE A 49 5.45 -6.93 6.23
C ILE A 49 6.82 -7.62 6.30
N ASP A 50 6.83 -8.90 6.65
CA ASP A 50 8.07 -9.69 6.69
C ASP A 50 8.49 -10.15 5.29
N LEU A 51 9.20 -9.27 4.58
CA LEU A 51 9.75 -9.54 3.25
C LEU A 51 10.72 -10.72 3.22
N SER A 52 11.28 -11.15 4.36
CA SER A 52 12.19 -12.31 4.40
C SER A 52 11.47 -13.65 4.31
N THR A 53 10.16 -13.67 4.58
CA THR A 53 9.31 -14.86 4.46
C THR A 53 8.65 -14.98 3.09
N PHE A 54 8.69 -13.91 2.29
CA PHE A 54 8.17 -13.94 0.95
C PHE A 54 9.07 -14.77 0.05
N ASP A 55 8.52 -15.84 -0.50
CA ASP A 55 9.18 -16.71 -1.46
C ASP A 55 8.32 -16.81 -2.73
N PHE A 56 8.78 -16.18 -3.80
CA PHE A 56 8.06 -16.21 -5.06
C PHE A 56 8.15 -17.58 -5.76
N ALA A 57 9.20 -18.36 -5.50
CA ALA A 57 9.30 -19.72 -6.03
C ALA A 57 8.22 -20.62 -5.40
N ASP A 58 7.95 -20.46 -4.10
CA ASP A 58 6.84 -21.14 -3.42
C ASP A 58 5.49 -20.82 -4.07
N ILE A 59 5.25 -19.56 -4.45
CA ILE A 59 4.03 -19.17 -5.18
C ILE A 59 3.94 -19.83 -6.55
N LYS A 60 5.06 -19.97 -7.29
CA LYS A 60 5.07 -20.67 -8.59
C LYS A 60 4.80 -22.17 -8.44
N GLU A 61 5.32 -22.79 -7.39
CA GLU A 61 5.23 -24.25 -7.18
C GLU A 61 3.91 -24.67 -6.51
N ASN A 62 3.51 -23.95 -5.46
CA ASN A 62 2.38 -24.30 -4.59
C ASN A 62 1.13 -23.45 -4.87
N GLY A 63 1.25 -22.41 -5.70
CA GLY A 63 0.16 -21.54 -6.08
C GLY A 63 0.04 -20.29 -5.20
N PHE A 64 -0.78 -19.36 -5.66
CA PHE A 64 -1.05 -18.10 -4.99
C PHE A 64 -2.07 -18.30 -3.86
N ASP A 65 -1.69 -18.03 -2.61
CA ASP A 65 -2.63 -17.98 -1.47
C ASP A 65 -3.05 -16.53 -1.16
N PRO A 66 -4.30 -16.14 -1.41
CA PRO A 66 -4.81 -14.81 -1.10
C PRO A 66 -4.70 -14.44 0.39
N ALA A 67 -4.68 -15.42 1.30
CA ALA A 67 -4.63 -15.17 2.74
C ALA A 67 -3.32 -14.51 3.18
N HIS A 68 -2.23 -14.70 2.43
CA HIS A 68 -0.94 -14.05 2.69
C HIS A 68 -0.93 -12.55 2.37
N PHE A 69 -1.97 -12.05 1.71
CA PHE A 69 -2.07 -10.67 1.22
C PHE A 69 -3.25 -9.90 1.83
N ASP A 70 -3.83 -10.37 2.94
CA ASP A 70 -5.00 -9.72 3.57
C ASP A 70 -4.71 -8.24 3.91
N ASP A 71 -3.53 -7.92 4.46
CA ASP A 71 -3.16 -6.53 4.77
C ASP A 71 -3.20 -5.62 3.52
N LEU A 72 -2.73 -6.12 2.38
CA LEU A 72 -2.83 -5.43 1.10
C LEU A 72 -4.30 -5.24 0.70
N PHE A 73 -5.10 -6.30 0.75
CA PHE A 73 -6.48 -6.24 0.28
C PHE A 73 -7.37 -5.36 1.17
N GLN A 74 -7.17 -5.38 2.49
CA GLN A 74 -7.86 -4.46 3.41
C GLN A 74 -7.47 -3.01 3.12
N ALA A 75 -6.19 -2.72 2.89
CA ALA A 75 -5.73 -1.37 2.53
C ALA A 75 -6.31 -0.92 1.18
N MET A 76 -6.36 -1.81 0.18
CA MET A 76 -6.97 -1.55 -1.12
C MET A 76 -8.46 -1.28 -0.99
N ALA A 77 -9.22 -2.08 -0.24
CA ALA A 77 -10.65 -1.87 -0.02
C ALA A 77 -10.95 -0.54 0.67
N ALA A 78 -10.16 -0.17 1.69
CA ALA A 78 -10.28 1.13 2.35
C ALA A 78 -10.03 2.29 1.37
N ALA A 79 -9.06 2.13 0.46
CA ALA A 79 -8.74 3.12 -0.56
C ALA A 79 -9.77 3.17 -1.71
N GLU A 80 -10.32 2.03 -2.11
CA GLU A 80 -11.39 1.93 -3.12
C GLU A 80 -12.61 2.74 -2.72
N GLY A 81 -12.97 2.69 -1.42
CA GLY A 81 -14.05 3.50 -0.86
C GLY A 81 -13.86 5.02 -1.00
N ILE A 82 -12.64 5.47 -1.31
CA ILE A 82 -12.33 6.87 -1.63
C ILE A 82 -12.40 7.09 -3.14
N SER A 83 -11.69 6.27 -3.91
CA SER A 83 -11.68 6.31 -5.39
C SER A 83 -10.87 5.14 -5.96
N LEU A 84 -11.12 4.80 -7.23
CA LEU A 84 -10.27 3.86 -7.97
C LEU A 84 -8.79 4.27 -8.03
N LEU A 85 -8.52 5.57 -8.22
CA LEU A 85 -7.16 6.10 -8.19
C LEU A 85 -6.46 5.87 -6.84
N ALA A 86 -7.20 5.99 -5.73
CA ALA A 86 -6.66 5.72 -4.39
C ALA A 86 -6.34 4.23 -4.21
N LEU A 87 -7.19 3.32 -4.69
CA LEU A 87 -6.89 1.89 -4.74
C LEU A 87 -5.59 1.63 -5.50
N CYS A 88 -5.43 2.19 -6.70
CA CYS A 88 -4.22 2.00 -7.50
C CYS A 88 -2.97 2.58 -6.82
N LEU A 89 -3.09 3.72 -6.13
CA LEU A 89 -1.99 4.30 -5.35
C LEU A 89 -1.56 3.38 -4.21
N VAL A 90 -2.50 2.76 -3.50
CA VAL A 90 -2.17 1.80 -2.42
C VAL A 90 -1.54 0.54 -2.99
N PHE A 91 -2.15 -0.04 -4.03
CA PHE A 91 -1.65 -1.26 -4.67
C PHE A 91 -0.19 -1.13 -5.14
N LEU A 92 0.13 -0.06 -5.87
CA LEU A 92 1.47 0.19 -6.40
C LEU A 92 2.54 0.48 -5.34
N GLN A 93 2.15 0.74 -4.10
CA GLN A 93 3.07 0.96 -2.98
C GLN A 93 3.32 -0.32 -2.17
N TYR A 94 2.76 -1.47 -2.58
CA TYR A 94 2.95 -2.71 -1.85
C TYR A 94 4.41 -3.19 -1.95
N PRO A 95 5.14 -3.33 -0.83
CA PRO A 95 6.59 -3.59 -0.86
C PRO A 95 6.98 -4.89 -1.57
N VAL A 96 6.12 -5.91 -1.54
CA VAL A 96 6.37 -7.18 -2.24
C VAL A 96 6.39 -7.00 -3.76
N LEU A 97 5.62 -6.06 -4.32
CA LEU A 97 5.66 -5.78 -5.76
C LEU A 97 7.04 -5.29 -6.18
N GLU A 98 7.67 -4.43 -5.37
CA GLU A 98 9.02 -3.93 -5.65
C GLU A 98 10.03 -5.08 -5.65
N LEU A 99 9.93 -6.01 -4.70
CA LEU A 99 10.78 -7.19 -4.62
C LEU A 99 10.60 -8.09 -5.86
N VAL A 100 9.36 -8.44 -6.20
CA VAL A 100 9.06 -9.30 -7.37
C VAL A 100 9.55 -8.62 -8.66
N VAL A 101 9.29 -7.33 -8.86
CA VAL A 101 9.74 -6.59 -10.05
C VAL A 101 11.27 -6.49 -10.13
N ALA A 102 11.97 -6.47 -8.98
CA ALA A 102 13.43 -6.39 -8.95
C ALA A 102 14.11 -7.74 -9.19
N GLU A 103 13.52 -8.83 -8.73
CA GLU A 103 14.13 -10.17 -8.74
C GLU A 103 13.67 -11.05 -9.91
N GLU A 104 12.44 -10.86 -10.39
CA GLU A 104 11.81 -11.75 -11.36
C GLU A 104 11.74 -11.16 -12.77
N ALA A 105 11.44 -12.04 -13.73
CA ALA A 105 11.18 -11.60 -15.09
C ALA A 105 9.93 -10.72 -15.17
N GLN A 106 9.90 -9.82 -16.15
CA GLN A 106 8.78 -8.89 -16.34
C GLN A 106 7.43 -9.62 -16.48
N ASP A 107 7.40 -10.74 -17.22
CA ASP A 107 6.19 -11.52 -17.44
C ASP A 107 5.70 -12.12 -16.11
N ASP A 108 6.60 -12.73 -15.32
CA ASP A 108 6.27 -13.31 -14.02
C ASP A 108 5.77 -12.25 -13.02
N ALA A 109 6.41 -11.08 -13.00
CA ALA A 109 5.96 -9.97 -12.16
C ALA A 109 4.58 -9.44 -12.58
N THR A 110 4.30 -9.43 -13.89
CA THR A 110 3.00 -9.03 -14.44
C THR A 110 1.92 -10.04 -14.06
N ASP A 111 2.20 -11.32 -14.18
CA ASP A 111 1.29 -12.40 -13.78
C ASP A 111 0.98 -12.34 -12.28
N PHE A 112 1.98 -12.05 -11.45
CA PHE A 112 1.79 -11.85 -10.01
C PHE A 112 0.87 -10.65 -9.71
N MET A 113 1.11 -9.50 -10.36
CA MET A 113 0.25 -8.32 -10.21
C MET A 113 -1.19 -8.60 -10.66
N MET A 114 -1.38 -9.33 -11.75
CA MET A 114 -2.72 -9.74 -12.20
C MET A 114 -3.37 -10.68 -11.18
N GLY A 115 -2.64 -11.68 -10.69
CA GLY A 115 -3.13 -12.62 -9.67
C GLY A 115 -3.60 -11.91 -8.39
N LEU A 116 -2.85 -10.91 -7.91
CA LEU A 116 -3.24 -10.09 -6.77
C LEU A 116 -4.56 -9.33 -7.02
N LEU A 117 -4.69 -8.69 -8.19
CA LEU A 117 -5.88 -7.92 -8.54
C LEU A 117 -7.11 -8.84 -8.73
N ILE A 118 -6.93 -10.01 -9.34
CA ILE A 118 -7.99 -11.02 -9.50
C ILE A 118 -8.44 -11.54 -8.14
N ALA A 119 -7.50 -11.93 -7.28
CA ALA A 119 -7.80 -12.40 -5.92
C ALA A 119 -8.51 -11.33 -5.08
N TYR A 120 -8.11 -10.06 -5.22
CA TYR A 120 -8.80 -8.94 -4.58
C TYR A 120 -10.26 -8.83 -5.02
N ARG A 121 -10.53 -8.89 -6.32
CA ARG A 121 -11.90 -8.83 -6.86
C ARG A 121 -12.73 -10.03 -6.41
N ALA A 122 -12.16 -11.23 -6.41
CA ALA A 122 -12.84 -12.42 -5.90
C ALA A 122 -13.21 -12.27 -4.41
N ALA A 123 -12.30 -11.75 -3.58
CA ALA A 123 -12.52 -11.64 -2.14
C ALA A 123 -13.50 -10.52 -1.74
N PHE A 124 -13.49 -9.37 -2.43
CA PHE A 124 -14.25 -8.17 -2.02
C PHE A 124 -15.47 -7.86 -2.90
N HIS A 125 -15.54 -8.41 -4.11
CA HIS A 125 -16.60 -8.15 -5.07
C HIS A 125 -17.37 -9.41 -5.51
N ASP A 126 -16.97 -10.60 -5.01
CA ASP A 126 -17.56 -11.90 -5.38
C ASP A 126 -17.55 -12.14 -6.90
N GLU A 127 -16.50 -11.63 -7.56
CA GLU A 127 -16.29 -11.74 -8.99
C GLU A 127 -15.42 -12.93 -9.35
N ASP A 128 -15.73 -13.58 -10.49
CA ASP A 128 -14.87 -14.60 -11.06
C ASP A 128 -13.67 -13.99 -11.78
N GLU A 129 -12.74 -14.86 -12.19
CA GLU A 129 -11.52 -14.46 -12.89
C GLU A 129 -11.80 -13.70 -14.18
N GLU A 130 -12.83 -14.11 -14.95
CA GLU A 130 -13.17 -13.47 -16.22
C GLU A 130 -13.66 -12.03 -16.02
N ALA A 131 -14.55 -11.82 -15.05
CA ALA A 131 -15.03 -10.50 -14.66
C ALA A 131 -13.88 -9.62 -14.14
N ALA A 132 -13.01 -10.17 -13.29
CA ALA A 132 -11.87 -9.46 -12.75
C ALA A 132 -10.87 -9.04 -13.86
N VAL A 133 -10.53 -9.95 -14.78
CA VAL A 133 -9.66 -9.65 -15.94
C VAL A 133 -10.29 -8.57 -16.82
N THR A 134 -11.60 -8.65 -17.06
CA THR A 134 -12.34 -7.62 -17.83
C THR A 134 -12.26 -6.26 -17.14
N TRP A 135 -12.39 -6.21 -15.81
CA TRP A 135 -12.26 -4.99 -15.03
C TRP A 135 -10.85 -4.40 -15.09
N ILE A 136 -9.82 -5.24 -14.91
CA ILE A 136 -8.40 -4.84 -15.03
C ILE A 136 -8.13 -4.25 -16.42
N GLY A 137 -8.69 -4.87 -17.47
CA GLY A 137 -8.55 -4.41 -18.86
C GLY A 137 -9.37 -3.15 -19.21
N SER A 138 -10.22 -2.65 -18.32
CA SER A 138 -11.08 -1.50 -18.60
C SER A 138 -10.31 -0.18 -18.69
N ASP A 139 -10.79 0.74 -19.53
CA ASP A 139 -10.20 2.09 -19.66
C ASP A 139 -10.16 2.84 -18.31
N ALA A 140 -11.15 2.60 -17.45
CA ALA A 140 -11.23 3.22 -16.14
C ALA A 140 -10.10 2.76 -15.23
N PHE A 141 -9.86 1.44 -15.15
CA PHE A 141 -8.78 0.87 -14.34
C PHE A 141 -7.42 1.26 -14.91
N GLN A 142 -7.21 1.07 -16.21
CA GLN A 142 -5.96 1.41 -16.88
C GLN A 142 -5.61 2.89 -16.75
N GLY A 143 -6.60 3.79 -16.87
CA GLY A 143 -6.41 5.22 -16.62
C GLY A 143 -5.98 5.52 -15.18
N ALA A 144 -6.69 4.98 -14.19
CA ALA A 144 -6.36 5.17 -12.78
C ALA A 144 -4.98 4.59 -12.41
N TYR A 145 -4.63 3.42 -12.94
CA TYR A 145 -3.35 2.77 -12.73
C TYR A 145 -2.18 3.59 -13.28
N ASN A 146 -2.31 4.09 -14.51
CA ASN A 146 -1.28 4.92 -15.15
C ASN A 146 -1.09 6.27 -14.43
N ASP A 147 -2.20 6.88 -13.99
CA ASP A 147 -2.17 8.11 -13.21
C ASP A 147 -1.49 7.88 -11.84
N ALA A 148 -1.85 6.79 -11.14
CA ALA A 148 -1.22 6.41 -9.88
C ALA A 148 0.28 6.20 -10.04
N SER A 149 0.71 5.46 -11.07
CA SER A 149 2.12 5.24 -11.39
C SER A 149 2.85 6.56 -11.63
N THR A 150 2.27 7.48 -12.42
CA THR A 150 2.85 8.81 -12.67
C THR A 150 2.98 9.64 -11.39
N ILE A 151 1.97 9.59 -10.52
CA ILE A 151 1.99 10.27 -9.23
C ILE A 151 3.13 9.72 -8.36
N LEU A 152 3.25 8.40 -8.22
CA LEU A 152 4.28 7.77 -7.38
C LEU A 152 5.69 7.99 -7.92
N GLN A 153 5.89 7.96 -9.25
CA GLN A 153 7.17 8.33 -9.84
C GLN A 153 7.59 9.77 -9.49
N ARG A 154 6.65 10.72 -9.53
CA ARG A 154 6.91 12.11 -9.10
C ARG A 154 7.17 12.23 -7.61
N LYS A 155 6.55 11.37 -6.78
CA LYS A 155 6.78 11.31 -5.34
C LYS A 155 8.21 10.87 -5.07
N ASN A 156 8.62 9.76 -5.66
CA ASN A 156 9.92 9.14 -5.47
C ASN A 156 11.05 10.00 -6.05
N ALA A 157 10.80 10.75 -7.14
CA ALA A 157 11.77 11.69 -7.71
C ALA A 157 12.00 12.96 -6.85
N ARG A 158 11.15 13.23 -5.85
CA ARG A 158 11.31 14.35 -4.91
C ARG A 158 11.94 13.94 -3.56
N GLY A 159 12.01 12.63 -3.28
CA GLY A 159 12.67 12.06 -2.11
C GLY A 159 14.18 12.02 -2.30
#